data_AF-A0A951KGF1-F1
#
_entry.id   AF-A0A951KGF1-F1
#
_cell.length_a   1.000
_cell.length_b   1.000
_cell.length_c   1.000
_cell.angle_alpha   90.00
_cell.angle_beta   90.00
_cell.angle_gamma   90.00
#
_symmetry.space_group_name_H-M   'P 1'
#
loop_
_entity.id
_entity.type
_entity.pdbx_description
1 polymer ?
#
loop_
_entity_poly.entity_id
_entity_poly.type
_entity_poly.pdbx_seq_one_letter_code
_entity_poly.pdbx_strand_id
1 'polypeptide(L)'
;MTDLNKVLGQLSPEQQALLLRRLNKLKQTTPPAELTIRPQPRTTNRFPLSFAQQRLWFLDQLDPGNATYNIATALRLSGSLNVAAFERSYQAIVARHEALRTT
;
A
#
# COMPACT_ATOMS: atom_id res chain seq x y z
N MET A 1 -16.86 14.90 15.84
CA MET A 1 -16.23 15.54 14.65
C MET A 1 -16.70 16.98 14.60
N THR A 2 -15.80 17.94 14.74
CA THR A 2 -16.11 19.36 14.83
C THR A 2 -16.63 19.88 13.49
N ASP A 3 -17.77 20.57 13.50
CA ASP A 3 -18.40 21.10 12.30
C ASP A 3 -17.56 22.25 11.73
N LEU A 4 -16.94 22.01 10.57
CA LEU A 4 -15.94 22.90 9.96
C LEU A 4 -16.52 24.30 9.69
N ASN A 5 -17.81 24.36 9.38
CA ASN A 5 -18.53 25.60 9.10
C ASN A 5 -18.67 26.49 10.35
N LYS A 6 -18.79 25.87 11.52
CA LYS A 6 -18.91 26.58 12.80
C LYS A 6 -17.60 27.26 13.20
N VAL A 7 -16.46 26.61 12.91
CA VAL A 7 -15.13 27.17 13.18
C VAL A 7 -14.79 28.29 12.21
N LEU A 8 -15.16 28.15 10.93
CA LEU A 8 -14.93 29.17 9.91
C LEU A 8 -15.76 30.44 10.14
N GLY A 9 -16.97 30.31 10.69
CA GLY A 9 -17.85 31.44 11.04
C GLY A 9 -17.42 32.24 12.28
N GLN A 10 -16.46 31.74 13.07
CA GLN A 10 -15.93 32.42 14.26
C GLN A 10 -14.63 33.20 14.00
N LEU A 11 -14.11 33.17 12.77
CA LEU A 11 -12.87 33.84 12.42
C LEU A 11 -13.10 35.32 12.13
N SER A 12 -12.22 36.18 12.64
CA SER A 12 -12.20 37.59 12.24
C SER A 12 -11.78 37.74 10.77
N PRO A 13 -12.14 38.85 10.10
CA PRO A 13 -11.75 39.08 8.70
C PRO A 13 -10.23 38.97 8.47
N GLU A 14 -9.42 39.39 9.45
CA GLU A 14 -7.96 39.29 9.40
C GLU A 14 -7.46 37.84 9.50
N GLN A 15 -8.09 37.03 10.35
CA GLN A 15 -7.77 35.60 10.48
C GLN A 15 -8.17 34.83 9.23
N GLN A 16 -9.30 35.17 8.62
CA GLN A 16 -9.74 34.60 7.35
C GLN A 16 -8.79 34.98 6.21
N ALA A 17 -8.36 36.23 6.14
CA ALA A 17 -7.36 36.68 5.16
C ALA A 17 -6.01 35.99 5.36
N LEU A 18 -5.57 35.81 6.61
CA LEU A 18 -4.34 35.09 6.93
C LEU A 18 -4.44 33.60 6.58
N LEU A 19 -5.57 32.96 6.85
CA LEU A 19 -5.84 31.58 6.47
C LEU A 19 -5.82 31.40 4.95
N LEU A 20 -6.52 32.26 4.21
CA LEU A 20 -6.52 32.24 2.74
C LEU A 20 -5.11 32.47 2.18
N ARG A 21 -4.33 33.39 2.77
CA ARG A 21 -2.94 33.62 2.39
C ARG A 21 -2.06 32.39 2.65
N ARG A 22 -2.27 31.68 3.76
CA ARG A 22 -1.56 30.41 4.07
C ARG A 22 -1.98 29.29 3.12
N LEU A 23 -3.27 29.13 2.84
CA LEU A 23 -3.78 28.13 1.89
C LEU A 23 -3.26 28.38 0.47
N ASN A 24 -3.22 29.64 0.02
CA ASN A 24 -2.64 30.00 -1.27
C ASN A 24 -1.13 29.75 -1.31
N LYS A 25 -0.41 30.03 -0.21
CA LYS A 25 1.01 29.68 -0.10
C LYS A 25 1.22 28.16 -0.20
N LEU A 26 0.38 27.36 0.44
CA LEU A 26 0.43 25.88 0.35
C LEU A 26 0.10 25.36 -1.06
N LYS A 27 -0.87 25.98 -1.74
CA LYS A 27 -1.18 25.68 -3.15
C LYS A 27 -0.06 26.09 -4.11
N GLN A 28 0.74 27.09 -3.75
CA GLN A 28 1.85 27.61 -4.56
C GLN A 28 3.20 26.93 -4.24
N THR A 29 3.37 26.33 -3.07
CA THR A 29 4.62 25.62 -2.68
C THR A 29 4.71 24.19 -3.19
N THR A 30 3.65 23.66 -3.76
CA THR A 30 3.70 22.38 -4.47
C THR A 30 3.22 22.64 -5.89
N PRO A 31 4.11 23.00 -6.84
CA PRO A 31 3.84 22.61 -8.21
C PRO A 31 3.46 21.13 -8.17
N PRO A 32 2.51 20.64 -8.98
CA PRO A 32 2.40 19.22 -9.25
C PRO A 32 3.65 18.82 -10.04
N ALA A 33 4.81 18.89 -9.39
CA ALA A 33 5.98 18.16 -9.76
C ALA A 33 5.55 16.71 -9.60
N GLU A 34 5.04 16.16 -10.70
CA GLU A 34 5.24 14.77 -11.07
C GLU A 34 5.16 13.83 -9.87
N LEU A 35 3.94 13.38 -9.54
CA LEU A 35 3.76 12.11 -8.84
C LEU A 35 4.18 10.95 -9.76
N THR A 36 5.35 11.07 -10.37
CA THR A 36 5.97 10.05 -11.18
C THR A 36 6.55 9.07 -10.20
N ILE A 37 6.03 7.84 -10.22
CA ILE A 37 6.60 6.73 -9.47
C ILE A 37 8.04 6.57 -9.96
N ARG A 38 9.00 7.00 -9.15
CA ARG A 38 10.42 6.84 -9.48
C ARG A 38 10.79 5.38 -9.25
N PRO A 39 11.51 4.75 -10.20
CA PRO A 39 12.04 3.42 -9.97
C PRO A 39 12.90 3.42 -8.70
N GLN A 40 12.61 2.50 -7.78
CA GLN A 40 13.42 2.31 -6.58
C GLN A 40 14.68 1.52 -6.95
N PRO A 41 15.89 2.08 -6.75
CA PRO A 41 17.14 1.35 -7.00
C PRO A 41 17.21 0.10 -6.12
N ARG A 42 17.63 -1.03 -6.71
CA ARG A 42 17.77 -2.32 -6.01
C ARG A 42 19.15 -2.46 -5.35
N THR A 43 19.51 -1.49 -4.53
CA THR A 43 20.80 -1.51 -3.80
C THR A 43 20.72 -2.31 -2.49
N THR A 44 19.50 -2.65 -2.03
CA THR A 44 19.27 -3.45 -0.83
C THR A 44 18.15 -4.46 -1.07
N ASN A 45 18.08 -5.48 -0.21
CA ASN A 45 16.99 -6.46 -0.17
C ASN A 45 15.98 -6.17 0.97
N ARG A 46 16.02 -4.98 1.57
CA ARG A 46 15.07 -4.58 2.63
C ARG A 46 14.31 -3.34 2.18
N PHE A 47 12.99 -3.48 2.06
CA PHE A 47 12.10 -2.41 1.66
C PHE A 47 11.09 -2.12 2.78
N PRO A 48 10.68 -0.86 2.96
CA PRO A 48 9.64 -0.55 3.92
C PRO A 48 8.32 -1.23 3.51
N LEU A 49 7.63 -1.80 4.49
CA LEU A 49 6.29 -2.33 4.30
C LEU A 49 5.32 -1.18 3.98
N SER A 50 4.40 -1.43 3.05
CA SER A 50 3.21 -0.59 2.88
C SER A 50 2.35 -0.61 4.14
N PHE A 51 1.48 0.39 4.31
CA PHE A 51 0.55 0.44 5.46
C PHE A 51 -0.33 -0.80 5.57
N ALA A 52 -0.77 -1.37 4.44
CA ALA A 52 -1.56 -2.60 4.43
C ALA A 52 -0.75 -3.81 4.95
N GLN A 53 0.51 -3.92 4.55
CA GLN A 53 1.41 -4.99 5.02
C GLN A 53 1.73 -4.83 6.51
N GLN A 54 1.99 -3.61 6.99
CA GLN A 54 2.21 -3.35 8.42
C GLN A 54 1.00 -3.75 9.27
N ARG A 55 -0.21 -3.44 8.79
CA ARG A 55 -1.45 -3.84 9.44
C ARG A 55 -1.60 -5.36 9.50
N LEU A 56 -1.38 -6.07 8.40
CA LEU A 56 -1.47 -7.53 8.37
C LEU A 56 -0.43 -8.18 9.31
N TRP A 57 0.81 -7.68 9.29
CA TRP A 57 1.85 -8.13 10.21
C TRP A 57 1.45 -7.91 11.68
N PHE A 58 0.94 -6.73 12.02
CA PHE A 58 0.46 -6.46 13.38
C PHE A 58 -0.65 -7.43 13.81
N LEU A 59 -1.61 -7.73 12.92
CA LEU A 59 -2.71 -8.63 13.22
C LEU A 59 -2.24 -10.08 13.42
N ASP A 60 -1.26 -10.54 12.64
CA ASP A 60 -0.63 -11.84 12.83
C ASP A 60 0.10 -11.94 14.18
N GLN A 61 0.78 -10.87 14.61
CA GLN A 61 1.43 -10.82 15.92
C GLN A 61 0.45 -10.72 17.09
N LEU A 62 -0.72 -10.11 16.87
CA LEU A 62 -1.75 -9.95 17.90
C LEU A 62 -2.46 -11.28 18.22
N ASP A 63 -2.66 -12.12 17.22
CA ASP A 63 -3.32 -13.44 17.36
C ASP A 63 -2.61 -14.52 16.52
N PRO A 64 -1.44 -15.02 16.98
CA PRO A 64 -0.62 -15.95 16.21
C PRO A 64 -1.32 -17.28 15.92
N GLY A 65 -1.19 -17.75 14.68
CA GLY A 65 -1.78 -19.02 14.24
C GLY A 65 -3.23 -18.90 13.76
N ASN A 66 -3.83 -17.71 13.83
CA ASN A 66 -5.15 -17.45 13.25
C ASN A 66 -5.10 -17.42 11.72
N ALA A 67 -5.89 -18.28 11.07
CA ALA A 67 -5.94 -18.42 9.62
C ALA A 67 -6.81 -17.38 8.89
N THR A 68 -7.36 -16.36 9.59
CA THR A 68 -8.31 -15.38 9.04
C THR A 68 -7.80 -14.69 7.77
N TYR A 69 -6.49 -14.48 7.64
CA TYR A 69 -5.87 -13.80 6.50
C TYR A 69 -5.27 -14.75 5.45
N ASN A 70 -5.49 -16.06 5.58
CA ASN A 70 -5.07 -17.04 4.58
C ASN A 70 -6.08 -17.06 3.41
N ILE A 71 -5.58 -16.85 2.19
CA ILE A 71 -6.39 -16.98 0.97
C ILE A 71 -6.07 -18.34 0.33
N ALA A 72 -6.99 -19.28 0.48
CA ALA A 72 -6.87 -20.62 -0.11
C ALA A 72 -7.73 -20.73 -1.39
N THR A 73 -7.24 -21.49 -2.37
CA THR A 73 -7.98 -21.82 -3.60
C THR A 73 -7.64 -23.24 -4.03
N ALA A 74 -8.65 -23.97 -4.55
CA ALA A 74 -8.48 -25.30 -5.13
C ALA A 74 -8.93 -25.28 -6.59
N LEU A 75 -8.16 -25.96 -7.46
CA LEU A 75 -8.45 -26.08 -8.89
C LEU A 75 -8.56 -27.55 -9.25
N ARG A 76 -9.62 -27.93 -9.97
CA ARG A 76 -9.77 -29.26 -10.55
C ARG A 76 -9.24 -29.23 -11.98
N LEU A 77 -8.21 -30.03 -12.25
CA LEU A 77 -7.70 -30.27 -13.60
C LEU A 77 -8.32 -31.56 -14.14
N SER A 78 -8.74 -31.54 -15.40
CA SER A 78 -9.31 -32.70 -16.09
C SER A 78 -8.37 -33.15 -17.21
N GLY A 79 -8.17 -34.46 -17.34
CA GLY A 79 -7.26 -35.05 -18.33
C GLY A 79 -5.88 -35.40 -17.77
N SER A 80 -4.96 -35.78 -18.66
CA SER A 80 -3.60 -36.19 -18.29
C SER A 80 -2.75 -34.98 -17.88
N LEU A 81 -2.22 -35.01 -16.66
CA LEU A 81 -1.31 -33.99 -16.15
C LEU A 81 0.15 -34.41 -16.35
N ASN A 82 0.93 -33.59 -17.07
CA ASN A 82 2.39 -33.72 -17.06
C ASN A 82 2.94 -33.05 -15.79
N VAL A 83 3.16 -33.85 -14.74
CA VAL A 83 3.59 -33.39 -13.42
C VAL A 83 4.92 -32.64 -13.49
N ALA A 84 5.90 -33.16 -14.24
CA ALA A 84 7.22 -32.54 -14.36
C ALA A 84 7.16 -31.16 -15.05
N ALA A 85 6.29 -30.99 -16.06
CA ALA A 85 6.09 -29.69 -16.69
C ALA A 85 5.35 -28.71 -15.78
N PHE A 86 4.37 -29.19 -15.00
CA PHE A 86 3.65 -28.39 -14.02
C PHE A 86 4.59 -27.85 -12.93
N GLU A 87 5.42 -28.72 -12.37
CA GLU A 87 6.40 -28.34 -11.35
C GLU A 87 7.38 -27.26 -11.85
N ARG A 88 7.96 -27.46 -13.05
CA ARG A 88 8.85 -26.45 -13.65
C ARG A 88 8.15 -25.11 -13.87
N SER A 89 6.90 -25.15 -14.31
CA SER A 89 6.09 -23.93 -14.53
C SER A 89 5.81 -23.22 -13.21
N TYR A 90 5.47 -23.96 -12.16
CA TYR A 90 5.22 -23.43 -10.83
C TYR A 90 6.49 -22.78 -10.24
N GLN A 91 7.63 -23.46 -10.32
CA GLN A 91 8.92 -22.93 -9.88
C GLN A 91 9.29 -21.65 -10.63
N ALA A 92 9.02 -21.58 -11.95
CA ALA A 92 9.26 -20.37 -12.74
C ALA A 92 8.39 -19.18 -12.29
N ILE A 93 7.14 -19.42 -11.89
CA ILE A 93 6.25 -18.39 -11.34
C ILE A 93 6.82 -17.87 -10.00
N VAL A 94 7.19 -18.76 -9.08
CA VAL A 94 7.80 -18.38 -7.79
C VAL A 94 9.10 -17.59 -8.00
N ALA A 95 9.95 -18.03 -8.93
CA ALA A 95 11.19 -17.32 -9.26
C ALA A 95 10.91 -15.91 -9.82
N ARG A 96 9.91 -15.76 -10.69
CA ARG A 96 9.53 -14.49 -11.31
C ARG A 96 8.94 -13.48 -10.33
N HIS A 97 8.15 -13.93 -9.35
CA HIS A 97 7.40 -13.04 -8.46
C HIS A 97 8.07 -12.88 -7.09
N GLU A 98 8.60 -11.68 -6.81
CA GLU A 98 9.28 -11.38 -5.55
C GLU A 98 8.38 -11.53 -4.33
N ALA A 99 7.09 -11.19 -4.46
CA ALA A 99 6.11 -11.34 -3.38
C ALA A 99 5.99 -12.78 -2.85
N LEU A 100 6.32 -13.80 -3.67
CA LEU A 100 6.32 -15.22 -3.27
C LEU A 100 7.65 -15.66 -2.62
N ARG A 101 8.62 -14.75 -2.49
CA ARG A 101 9.97 -15.00 -1.97
C ARG A 101 10.40 -13.98 -0.91
N THR A 102 9.46 -13.17 -0.41
CA THR A 102 9.71 -12.18 0.65
C THR A 102 9.57 -12.84 2.03
N THR A 103 10.46 -12.48 2.96
CA THR A 103 10.47 -12.92 4.36
C THR A 103 10.51 -11.74 5.31
#